data_AF-A0A9Q3JKY8-F1
#
_entry.id   AF-A0A9Q3JKY8-F1
#
_cell.length_a   1.000
_cell.length_b   1.000
_cell.length_c   1.000
_cell.angle_alpha   90.00
_cell.angle_beta   90.00
_cell.angle_gamma   90.00
#
_symmetry.space_group_name_H-M   'P 1'
#
loop_
_entity.id
_entity.type
_entity.pdbx_description
1 polymer ?
#
loop_
_entity_poly.entity_id
_entity_poly.type
_entity_poly.pdbx_seq_one_letter_code
_entity_poly.pdbx_strand_id
1 'polypeptide(L)'
;MNYSIEYAKQKWYKSHKASEFKVGSLILVSTLNFDNIEGPKKLKDSFSGPFIIKALHGTNSVQVQPSGELENKHPTFPVSLPKHYTSIDKELFPLRNETPLEVPPLDQSEGKSTESLERKRN
;
A
#
# COMPACT_ATOMS: atom_id res chain seq x y z
N MET A 1 -9.32 17.82 -33.03
CA MET A 1 -9.85 16.46 -32.78
C MET A 1 -8.80 15.67 -32.02
N ASN A 2 -9.08 15.34 -30.75
CA ASN A 2 -8.12 14.72 -29.83
C ASN A 2 -8.26 13.18 -29.81
N TYR A 3 -8.02 12.55 -30.96
CA TYR A 3 -8.15 11.09 -31.13
C TYR A 3 -7.34 10.27 -30.12
N SER A 4 -6.19 10.79 -29.67
CA SER A 4 -5.34 10.15 -28.65
C SER A 4 -6.01 10.09 -27.28
N ILE A 5 -6.71 11.14 -26.87
CA ILE A 5 -7.43 11.20 -25.59
C ILE A 5 -8.62 10.24 -25.61
N GLU A 6 -9.37 10.18 -26.71
CA GLU A 6 -10.49 9.26 -26.87
C GLU A 6 -10.05 7.79 -26.86
N TYR A 7 -8.96 7.46 -27.55
CA TYR A 7 -8.39 6.10 -27.52
C TYR A 7 -7.96 5.69 -26.11
N ALA A 8 -7.25 6.56 -25.39
CA ALA A 8 -6.84 6.30 -24.01
C ALA A 8 -8.06 6.12 -23.08
N LYS A 9 -9.08 6.97 -23.25
CA LYS A 9 -10.34 6.91 -22.53
C LYS A 9 -11.04 5.57 -22.75
N GLN A 10 -11.23 5.13 -24.00
CA GLN A 10 -11.89 3.86 -24.31
C GLN A 10 -11.11 2.65 -23.79
N LYS A 11 -9.78 2.66 -23.91
CA LYS A 11 -8.92 1.58 -23.38
C LYS A 11 -9.07 1.45 -21.86
N TRP A 12 -9.12 2.59 -21.16
CA TRP A 12 -9.31 2.63 -19.71
C TRP A 12 -10.69 2.12 -19.30
N TYR A 13 -11.78 2.62 -19.92
CA TYR A 13 -13.14 2.15 -19.61
C TYR A 13 -13.34 0.65 -19.86
N LYS A 14 -12.66 0.09 -20.87
CA LYS A 14 -12.76 -1.34 -21.20
C LYS A 14 -12.10 -2.24 -20.14
N SER A 15 -11.02 -1.78 -19.52
CA SER A 15 -10.26 -2.59 -18.55
C SER A 15 -10.60 -2.29 -17.09
N HIS A 16 -11.09 -1.09 -16.77
CA HIS A 16 -11.46 -0.71 -15.41
C HIS A 16 -12.76 -1.38 -14.99
N LYS A 17 -12.68 -2.20 -13.94
CA LYS A 17 -13.84 -2.63 -13.16
C LYS A 17 -13.90 -1.76 -11.92
N ALA A 18 -15.02 -1.08 -11.71
CA ALA A 18 -15.28 -0.39 -10.46
C ALA A 18 -15.30 -1.41 -9.32
N SER A 19 -14.62 -1.10 -8.22
CA SER A 19 -14.67 -1.96 -7.02
C SER A 19 -15.91 -1.59 -6.22
N GLU A 20 -16.78 -2.57 -6.00
CA GLU A 20 -17.99 -2.41 -5.19
C GLU A 20 -17.69 -2.66 -3.72
N PHE A 21 -17.44 -1.58 -2.99
CA PHE A 21 -17.25 -1.64 -1.55
C PHE A 21 -18.58 -1.54 -0.80
N LYS A 22 -18.67 -2.20 0.36
CA LYS A 22 -19.82 -2.11 1.27
C LYS A 22 -19.36 -1.61 2.63
N VAL A 23 -20.20 -0.81 3.29
CA VAL A 23 -19.95 -0.39 4.67
C VAL A 23 -19.87 -1.63 5.55
N GLY A 24 -18.85 -1.69 6.41
CA GLY A 24 -18.54 -2.84 7.26
C GLY A 24 -17.62 -3.90 6.63
N SER A 25 -17.30 -3.82 5.33
CA SER A 25 -16.33 -4.76 4.74
C SER A 25 -14.90 -4.46 5.19
N LEU A 26 -14.08 -5.52 5.28
CA LEU A 26 -12.64 -5.42 5.55
C LEU A 26 -11.88 -5.13 4.25
N ILE A 27 -10.97 -4.17 4.32
CA ILE A 27 -10.14 -3.77 3.19
C ILE A 27 -8.68 -3.55 3.59
N LEU A 28 -7.80 -3.68 2.62
CA LEU A 28 -6.38 -3.36 2.71
C LEU A 28 -6.13 -2.04 1.97
N VAL A 29 -5.38 -1.11 2.56
CA VAL A 29 -5.03 0.17 1.92
C VAL A 29 -3.60 0.09 1.38
N SER A 30 -3.40 0.43 0.10
CA SER A 30 -2.07 0.41 -0.50
C SER A 30 -1.15 1.49 0.10
N THR A 31 0.07 1.13 0.45
CA THR A 31 1.10 1.98 1.05
C THR A 31 2.13 2.51 0.03
N LEU A 32 1.95 2.20 -1.25
CA LEU A 32 2.93 2.49 -2.30
C LEU A 32 3.28 3.99 -2.40
N ASN A 33 2.28 4.85 -2.23
CA ASN A 33 2.39 6.31 -2.32
C ASN A 33 2.59 6.99 -0.96
N PHE A 34 2.89 6.23 0.09
CA PHE A 34 3.11 6.75 1.44
C PHE A 34 4.61 6.72 1.75
N ASP A 35 5.19 7.91 1.92
CA ASP A 35 6.60 8.10 2.26
C ASP A 35 6.84 8.21 3.78
N ASN A 36 5.77 8.38 4.57
CA ASN A 36 5.84 8.52 6.03
C ASN A 36 5.63 7.18 6.77
N ILE A 37 5.76 6.06 6.08
CA ILE A 37 5.69 4.73 6.70
C ILE A 37 7.10 4.31 7.03
N GLU A 38 7.28 3.81 8.25
CA GLU A 38 8.59 3.45 8.80
C GLU A 38 9.19 2.26 8.04
N GLY A 39 10.51 2.30 7.84
CA GLY A 39 11.27 1.20 7.24
C GLY A 39 11.71 1.41 5.78
N PRO A 40 12.61 0.54 5.30
CA PRO A 40 13.18 0.67 3.97
C PRO A 40 12.14 0.34 2.89
N LYS A 41 12.08 1.17 1.84
CA LYS A 41 11.10 1.10 0.73
C LYS A 41 10.97 -0.29 0.08
N LYS A 42 12.00 -1.15 0.18
CA LYS A 42 12.00 -2.51 -0.37
C LYS A 42 11.41 -3.57 0.56
N LEU A 43 11.47 -3.36 1.88
CA LEU A 43 10.93 -4.31 2.87
C LEU A 43 9.56 -3.89 3.39
N LYS A 44 9.11 -2.65 3.09
CA LYS A 44 7.77 -2.21 3.49
C LYS A 44 6.70 -3.05 2.80
N ASP A 45 5.70 -3.45 3.58
CA ASP A 45 4.52 -4.08 3.01
C ASP A 45 3.81 -3.12 2.06
N SER A 46 3.35 -3.64 0.92
CA SER A 46 2.66 -2.83 -0.11
C SER A 46 1.22 -2.47 0.28
N PHE A 47 0.71 -3.07 1.35
CA PHE A 47 -0.63 -2.90 1.87
C PHE A 47 -0.60 -2.88 3.39
N SER A 48 -1.44 -2.03 3.98
CA SER A 48 -1.66 -1.95 5.43
C SER A 48 -3.13 -2.25 5.74
N GLY A 49 -3.40 -2.81 6.93
CA GLY A 49 -4.73 -3.24 7.36
C GLY A 49 -4.84 -4.77 7.41
N PRO A 50 -5.96 -5.29 7.95
CA PRO A 50 -7.30 -4.95 7.47
C PRO A 50 -7.98 -3.82 8.24
N PHE A 51 -8.62 -2.92 7.50
CA PHE A 51 -9.44 -1.82 8.03
C PHE A 51 -10.91 -2.00 7.70
N ILE A 52 -11.78 -1.51 8.58
CA ILE A 52 -13.23 -1.54 8.39
C ILE A 52 -13.67 -0.26 7.67
N ILE A 53 -14.51 -0.41 6.63
CA ILE A 53 -15.17 0.71 5.98
C ILE A 53 -16.27 1.27 6.89
N LYS A 54 -16.14 2.54 7.28
CA LYS A 54 -17.15 3.28 8.06
C LYS A 54 -18.23 3.90 7.19
N ALA A 55 -17.84 4.49 6.07
CA ALA A 55 -18.76 5.18 5.18
C ALA A 55 -18.23 5.17 3.74
N LEU A 56 -19.15 5.32 2.79
CA LEU A 56 -18.84 5.49 1.37
C LEU A 56 -19.25 6.90 0.95
N HIS A 57 -18.30 7.63 0.38
CA HIS A 57 -18.51 8.98 -0.11
C HIS A 57 -18.72 8.89 -1.63
N GLY A 58 -19.98 8.67 -2.01
CA GLY A 58 -20.34 8.41 -3.40
C GLY A 58 -19.66 7.15 -3.96
N THR A 59 -19.28 7.20 -5.24
CA THR A 59 -18.65 6.07 -5.96
C THR A 59 -17.13 6.08 -5.92
N ASN A 60 -16.52 7.18 -5.45
CA ASN A 60 -15.10 7.46 -5.70
C ASN A 60 -14.23 7.40 -4.45
N SER A 61 -14.82 7.48 -3.26
CA SER A 61 -14.05 7.50 -2.02
C SER A 61 -14.69 6.69 -0.91
N VAL A 62 -13.81 6.14 -0.07
CA VAL A 62 -14.13 5.24 1.02
C VAL A 62 -13.53 5.83 2.29
N GLN A 63 -14.35 5.94 3.34
CA GLN A 63 -13.90 6.31 4.66
C GLN A 63 -13.66 5.06 5.49
N VAL A 64 -12.44 4.94 6.02
CA VAL A 64 -12.02 3.83 6.88
C VAL A 64 -11.62 4.35 8.25
N GLN A 65 -11.50 3.44 9.20
CA GLN A 65 -10.82 3.72 10.46
C GLN A 65 -9.39 3.19 10.37
N PRO A 66 -8.40 4.05 10.05
CA PRO A 66 -7.00 3.65 10.05
C PRO A 66 -6.50 3.41 11.48
N SER A 67 -5.53 2.51 11.61
CA SER A 67 -4.81 2.17 12.85
C SER A 67 -3.32 1.95 12.56
N GLY A 68 -2.47 1.97 13.60
CA GLY A 68 -1.02 1.85 13.49
C GLY A 68 -0.38 2.96 12.66
N GLU A 69 0.41 2.57 11.65
CA GLU A 69 1.19 3.46 10.78
C GLU A 69 0.35 4.51 10.01
N LEU A 70 -0.95 4.26 9.86
CA LEU A 70 -1.86 5.10 9.10
C LEU A 70 -2.76 5.99 9.99
N GLU A 71 -2.62 5.95 11.32
CA GLU A 71 -3.44 6.74 12.27
C GLU A 71 -3.39 8.24 12.01
N ASN A 72 -2.20 8.75 11.68
CA ASN A 72 -1.98 10.17 11.41
C ASN A 72 -2.41 10.60 10.00
N LYS A 73 -2.97 9.69 9.19
CA LYS A 73 -3.41 9.97 7.82
C LYS A 73 -4.91 10.22 7.76
N HIS A 74 -5.33 10.94 6.71
CA HIS A 74 -6.73 11.22 6.49
C HIS A 74 -7.52 9.90 6.30
N PRO A 75 -8.66 9.72 6.99
CA PRO A 75 -9.39 8.44 6.98
C PRO A 75 -10.13 8.16 5.68
N THR A 76 -10.18 9.13 4.74
CA THR A 76 -10.86 8.96 3.45
C THR A 76 -9.85 8.72 2.34
N PHE A 77 -10.01 7.61 1.63
CA PHE A 77 -9.16 7.18 0.52
C PHE A 77 -9.96 7.07 -0.78
N PRO A 78 -9.38 7.40 -1.94
CA PRO A 78 -9.99 7.11 -3.24
C PRO A 78 -10.09 5.59 -3.46
N VAL A 79 -11.16 5.13 -4.13
CA VAL A 79 -11.46 3.69 -4.38
C VAL A 79 -10.37 2.92 -5.14
N SER A 80 -9.37 3.61 -5.70
CA SER A 80 -8.24 2.99 -6.39
C SER A 80 -7.15 2.45 -5.46
N LEU A 81 -7.07 2.93 -4.20
CA LEU A 81 -6.06 2.51 -3.24
C LEU A 81 -6.47 1.27 -2.43
N PRO A 82 -7.75 1.14 -1.98
CA PRO A 82 -8.18 -0.02 -1.24
C PRO A 82 -8.34 -1.27 -2.10
N LYS A 83 -8.09 -2.43 -1.49
CA LYS A 83 -8.45 -3.75 -2.01
C LYS A 83 -9.27 -4.51 -0.99
N HIS A 84 -10.15 -5.40 -1.45
CA HIS A 84 -10.86 -6.30 -0.55
C HIS A 84 -9.89 -7.20 0.21
N TYR A 85 -10.11 -7.31 1.52
CA TYR A 85 -9.40 -8.27 2.35
C TYR A 85 -10.03 -9.65 2.20
N THR A 86 -9.21 -10.65 1.86
CA THR A 86 -9.62 -12.05 1.84
C THR A 86 -9.06 -12.71 3.08
N SER A 87 -9.93 -13.23 3.95
CA SER A 87 -9.52 -14.02 5.11
C SER A 87 -8.77 -15.27 4.66
N ILE A 88 -7.76 -15.65 5.44
CA ILE A 88 -7.01 -16.89 5.19
C ILE A 88 -7.95 -18.07 5.43
N ASP A 89 -8.23 -18.82 4.36
CA ASP A 89 -8.98 -20.06 4.47
C ASP A 89 -8.05 -21.20 4.91
N LYS A 90 -8.27 -21.67 6.14
CA LYS A 90 -7.45 -22.72 6.77
C LYS A 90 -7.69 -24.10 6.15
N GLU A 91 -8.84 -24.32 5.52
CA GLU A 91 -9.16 -25.61 4.89
C GLU A 91 -8.42 -25.74 3.55
N LEU A 92 -8.39 -24.67 2.77
CA LEU A 92 -7.67 -24.63 1.48
C LEU A 92 -6.15 -24.53 1.63
N PHE A 93 -5.66 -23.88 2.70
CA PHE A 93 -4.22 -23.62 2.89
C PHE A 93 -3.74 -23.97 4.31
N PRO A 94 -3.76 -25.26 4.69
CA PRO A 94 -3.44 -25.69 6.05
C PRO A 94 -1.98 -25.43 6.47
N LEU A 95 -1.05 -25.26 5.52
CA LEU A 95 0.37 -24.99 5.78
C LEU A 95 0.67 -23.49 6.01
N ARG A 96 -0.31 -22.59 5.82
CA ARG A 96 -0.10 -21.15 5.94
C ARG A 96 -0.24 -20.73 7.41
N ASN A 97 0.84 -20.88 8.17
CA ASN A 97 0.90 -20.43 9.56
C ASN A 97 1.21 -18.92 9.65
N GLU A 98 0.57 -18.21 10.58
CA GLU A 98 0.79 -16.78 10.86
C GLU A 98 2.09 -16.51 11.65
N THR A 99 3.10 -17.38 11.52
CA THR A 99 4.33 -17.23 12.28
C THR A 99 4.96 -15.89 11.92
N PRO A 100 5.18 -14.97 12.88
CA PRO A 100 5.90 -13.74 12.62
C PRO A 100 7.24 -14.09 11.96
N LEU A 101 7.56 -13.45 10.84
CA LEU A 101 8.85 -13.65 10.20
C LEU A 101 9.92 -13.20 11.19
N GLU A 102 10.67 -14.16 11.75
CA GLU A 102 11.86 -13.87 12.53
C GLU A 102 12.86 -13.22 11.58
N VAL A 103 13.03 -11.90 11.71
CA VAL A 103 14.02 -11.17 10.91
C VAL A 103 15.39 -11.65 11.40
N PRO A 104 16.22 -12.28 10.54
CA PRO A 104 17.55 -12.68 10.97
C PRO A 104 18.33 -11.44 11.44
N PRO A 105 19.15 -11.56 12.50
CA PRO A 105 19.95 -10.44 13.01
C PRO A 105 20.73 -9.80 11.87
N LEU A 106 20.56 -8.48 11.67
CA LEU A 106 21.33 -7.74 10.68
C LEU A 106 22.77 -7.61 11.21
N ASP A 107 23.73 -8.30 10.57
CA ASP A 107 25.15 -8.12 10.87
C ASP A 107 25.51 -6.64 10.73
N GLN A 108 25.84 -6.01 11.87
CA GLN A 108 26.35 -4.65 11.93
C GLN A 108 27.79 -4.61 11.40
N SER A 109 27.98 -4.83 10.10
CA SER A 109 29.27 -4.56 9.47
C SER A 109 29.35 -3.07 9.14
N GLU A 110 30.20 -2.39 9.91
CA GLU A 110 30.44 -0.97 9.92
C GLU A 110 30.69 -0.41 8.51
N GLY A 111 29.95 0.65 8.16
CA GLY A 111 30.13 1.39 6.92
C GLY A 111 31.54 1.99 6.86
N LYS A 112 32.35 1.52 5.92
CA LYS A 112 33.59 2.21 5.52
C LYS A 112 33.22 3.59 5.01
N SER A 113 33.65 4.62 5.74
CA SER A 113 33.59 6.02 5.37
C SER A 113 34.23 6.25 4.00
N THR A 114 33.48 6.78 3.05
CA THR A 114 34.02 7.34 1.82
C THR A 114 34.70 8.68 2.15
N GLU A 115 36.00 8.64 2.39
CA GLU A 115 36.86 9.81 2.44
C GLU A 115 36.83 10.50 1.06
N SER A 116 36.15 11.64 0.98
CA SER A 116 36.10 12.45 -0.23
C SER A 116 37.46 13.11 -0.44
N LEU A 117 38.10 12.81 -1.57
CA LEU A 117 39.31 13.49 -2.06
C LEU A 117 39.06 15.00 -2.21
N GLU A 118 39.54 15.80 -1.27
CA GLU A 118 39.87 17.22 -1.49
C GLU A 118 41.09 17.31 -2.41
N ARG A 119 40.84 17.35 -3.72
CA ARG A 119 41.87 17.83 -4.67
C ARG A 119 41.97 19.34 -4.54
N LYS A 120 43.04 19.76 -3.87
CA LYS A 120 43.58 21.12 -3.80
C LYS A 120 43.49 21.84 -5.15
N ARG A 121 42.86 23.02 -5.16
CA ARG A 121 43.14 24.08 -6.12
C ARG A 121 44.30 24.90 -5.55
N ASN A 122 45.47 24.78 -6.18
CA ASN A 122 46.49 25.83 -6.21
C ASN A 122 46.54 26.36 -7.64
#